data_AF-A0A7Y1CCZ8-F1
#
_entry.id   AF-A0A7Y1CCZ8-F1
#
_cell.length_a   1.000
_cell.length_b   1.000
_cell.length_c   1.000
_cell.angle_alpha   90.00
_cell.angle_beta   90.00
_cell.angle_gamma   90.00
#
_symmetry.space_group_name_H-M   'P 1'
#
loop_
_entity.id
_entity.type
_entity.pdbx_description
1 polymer ?
#
loop_
_entity_poly.entity_id
_entity_poly.type
_entity_poly.pdbx_seq_one_letter_code
_entity_poly.pdbx_strand_id
1 'polypeptide(L)'
;MKQQQCYSCGAPTGMLAFEQRSELIDYRHLQRHLHGLAGWECQECGEIEFDAASAQRYAAAGDQLLEEYRQSVAADMKRIRRQLHLSQKEAVKLLSGGGHNAFSRYERGEVGVPQPLYVLMRLLDRHPQLMKDVLELSAPQRAPSASSDHPEQQLGAAGG
;
A
#
# COMPACT_ATOMS: atom_id res chain seq x y z
N MET A 1 10.77 -35.08 -26.70
CA MET A 1 10.58 -33.87 -25.85
C MET A 1 11.54 -33.98 -24.68
N LYS A 2 12.22 -32.90 -24.28
CA LYS A 2 13.06 -32.93 -23.08
C LYS A 2 12.14 -32.95 -21.86
N GLN A 3 12.43 -33.84 -20.91
CA GLN A 3 11.67 -34.03 -19.67
C GLN A 3 12.62 -34.08 -18.48
N GLN A 4 12.17 -33.59 -17.32
CA GLN A 4 12.93 -33.69 -16.07
C GLN A 4 12.00 -33.84 -14.86
N GLN A 5 12.59 -34.17 -13.71
CA GLN A 5 11.86 -34.23 -12.45
C GLN A 5 11.38 -32.84 -12.03
N CYS A 6 10.16 -32.75 -11.53
CA CYS A 6 9.65 -31.53 -10.91
C CYS A 6 10.13 -31.43 -9.46
N TYR A 7 10.83 -30.34 -9.11
CA TYR A 7 11.30 -30.11 -7.75
C TYR A 7 10.20 -29.65 -6.78
N SER A 8 9.06 -29.20 -7.30
CA SER A 8 7.91 -28.73 -6.51
C SER A 8 7.05 -29.90 -6.02
N CYS A 9 6.62 -30.82 -6.91
CA CYS A 9 5.76 -31.94 -6.56
C CYS A 9 6.44 -33.33 -6.57
N GLY A 10 7.70 -33.42 -7.02
CA GLY A 10 8.46 -34.67 -7.06
C GLY A 10 8.20 -35.57 -8.27
N ALA A 11 7.29 -35.20 -9.18
CA ALA A 11 6.97 -35.99 -10.37
C ALA A 11 8.23 -36.24 -11.23
N PRO A 12 8.64 -37.51 -11.47
CA PRO A 12 9.96 -37.85 -12.00
C PRO A 12 10.23 -37.37 -13.43
N THR A 13 9.16 -37.16 -14.22
CA THR A 13 9.21 -36.66 -15.60
C THR A 13 8.13 -35.61 -15.87
N GLY A 14 7.64 -34.96 -14.80
CA GLY A 14 6.51 -34.04 -14.89
C GLY A 14 6.82 -32.74 -15.65
N MET A 15 8.08 -32.31 -15.67
CA MET A 15 8.49 -31.05 -16.29
C MET A 15 8.70 -31.23 -17.79
N LEU A 16 7.90 -30.56 -18.62
CA LEU A 16 8.08 -30.48 -20.07
C LEU A 16 8.69 -29.14 -20.47
N ALA A 17 9.72 -29.17 -21.33
CA ALA A 17 10.32 -27.96 -21.85
C ALA A 17 9.37 -27.20 -22.79
N PHE A 18 9.35 -25.88 -22.68
CA PHE A 18 8.65 -24.97 -23.59
C PHE A 18 9.60 -23.89 -24.12
N GLU A 19 9.27 -23.36 -25.30
CA GLU A 19 9.99 -22.28 -25.95
C GLU A 19 8.99 -21.30 -26.58
N GLN A 20 9.40 -20.03 -26.75
CA GLN A 20 8.62 -18.97 -27.38
C GLN A 20 7.26 -18.69 -26.73
N ARG A 21 7.11 -18.98 -25.43
CA ARG A 21 5.86 -18.73 -24.71
C ARG A 21 5.69 -17.23 -24.43
N SER A 22 4.43 -16.79 -24.46
CA SER A 22 4.06 -15.44 -24.07
C SER A 22 3.36 -15.48 -22.72
N GLU A 23 3.77 -14.60 -21.83
CA GLU A 23 3.20 -14.46 -20.49
C GLU A 23 2.70 -13.05 -20.27
N LEU A 24 1.63 -12.92 -19.49
CA LEU A 24 1.15 -11.64 -18.99
C LEU A 24 1.54 -11.53 -17.52
N ILE A 25 2.40 -10.57 -17.22
CA ILE A 25 2.70 -10.21 -15.82
C ILE A 25 1.74 -9.09 -15.43
N ASP A 26 1.01 -9.27 -14.35
CA ASP A 26 0.21 -8.23 -13.73
C ASP A 26 0.74 -7.85 -12.35
N TYR A 27 0.66 -6.56 -12.04
CA TYR A 27 0.87 -6.05 -10.69
C TYR A 27 -0.10 -4.90 -10.45
N ARG A 28 -1.02 -5.10 -9.49
CA ARG A 28 -2.10 -4.15 -9.19
C ARG A 28 -2.99 -3.90 -10.41
N HIS A 29 -2.83 -2.77 -11.07
CA HIS A 29 -3.59 -2.36 -12.25
C HIS A 29 -2.68 -2.17 -13.48
N LEU A 30 -1.41 -2.55 -13.35
CA LEU A 30 -0.44 -2.50 -14.43
C LEU A 30 -0.22 -3.90 -14.98
N GLN A 31 0.03 -3.98 -16.28
CA GLN A 31 0.22 -5.23 -17.01
C GLN A 31 1.38 -5.10 -17.99
N ARG A 32 2.12 -6.18 -18.18
CA ARG A 32 3.21 -6.29 -19.15
C ARG A 32 3.17 -7.63 -19.84
N HIS A 33 3.11 -7.62 -21.16
CA HIS A 33 3.28 -8.82 -21.97
C HIS A 33 4.76 -9.08 -22.19
N LEU A 34 5.20 -10.28 -21.86
CA LEU A 34 6.52 -10.80 -22.20
C LEU A 34 6.38 -11.90 -23.25
N HIS A 35 7.13 -11.77 -24.32
CA HIS A 35 7.16 -12.74 -25.41
C HIS A 35 8.50 -13.45 -25.45
N GLY A 36 8.53 -14.64 -26.05
CA GLY A 36 9.78 -15.35 -26.27
C GLY A 36 10.41 -15.87 -24.98
N LEU A 37 9.59 -16.35 -24.04
CA LEU A 37 10.06 -16.99 -22.81
C LEU A 37 10.25 -18.48 -23.05
N ALA A 38 11.24 -19.06 -22.38
CA ALA A 38 11.57 -20.47 -22.42
C ALA A 38 11.81 -21.00 -21.00
N GLY A 39 11.61 -22.30 -20.84
CA GLY A 39 11.67 -22.94 -19.53
C GLY A 39 10.99 -24.29 -19.52
N TRP A 40 10.44 -24.63 -18.37
CA TRP A 40 9.81 -25.91 -18.10
C TRP A 40 8.49 -25.72 -17.37
N GLU A 41 7.50 -26.54 -17.67
CA GLU A 41 6.21 -26.55 -16.98
C GLU A 41 5.83 -27.96 -16.55
N CYS A 42 5.50 -28.11 -15.28
CA CYS A 42 5.04 -29.39 -14.74
C CYS A 42 3.60 -29.67 -15.20
N GLN A 43 3.40 -30.78 -15.90
CA GLN A 43 2.05 -31.19 -16.34
C GLN A 43 1.18 -31.76 -15.22
N GLU A 44 1.77 -32.02 -14.04
CA GLU A 44 1.06 -32.56 -12.87
C GLU A 44 0.61 -31.46 -11.90
N CYS A 45 1.46 -30.47 -11.62
CA CYS A 45 1.17 -29.42 -10.63
C CYS A 45 1.17 -27.99 -11.16
N GLY A 46 1.53 -27.77 -12.44
CA GLY A 46 1.57 -26.44 -13.05
C GLY A 46 2.76 -25.57 -12.66
N GLU A 47 3.75 -26.11 -11.94
CA GLU A 47 4.98 -25.37 -11.62
C GLU A 47 5.72 -24.93 -12.90
N ILE A 48 6.17 -23.67 -12.93
CA ILE A 48 6.90 -23.11 -14.08
C ILE A 48 8.31 -22.71 -13.63
N GLU A 49 9.31 -23.27 -14.30
CA GLU A 49 10.72 -22.91 -14.12
C GLU A 49 11.25 -22.28 -15.40
N PHE A 50 11.48 -20.97 -15.40
CA PHE A 50 12.09 -20.28 -16.54
C PHE A 50 13.59 -20.61 -16.67
N ASP A 51 14.11 -20.60 -17.90
CA ASP A 51 15.55 -20.58 -18.11
C ASP A 51 16.18 -19.28 -17.57
N ALA A 52 17.50 -19.24 -17.45
CA ALA A 52 18.18 -18.11 -16.80
C ALA A 52 17.87 -16.76 -17.47
N ALA A 53 17.81 -16.70 -18.81
CA ALA A 53 17.53 -15.48 -19.54
C ALA A 53 16.07 -15.03 -19.39
N SER A 54 15.13 -15.97 -19.46
CA SER A 54 13.70 -15.74 -19.31
C SER A 54 13.36 -15.35 -17.87
N ALA A 55 13.98 -15.99 -16.87
CA ALA A 55 13.84 -15.67 -15.45
C ALA A 55 14.30 -14.22 -15.17
N GLN A 56 15.46 -13.81 -15.69
CA GLN A 56 15.96 -12.45 -15.54
C GLN A 56 15.01 -11.42 -16.19
N ARG A 57 14.50 -11.70 -17.39
CA ARG A 57 13.54 -10.83 -18.09
C ARG A 57 12.21 -10.73 -17.34
N TYR A 58 11.71 -11.85 -16.82
CA TYR A 58 10.49 -11.92 -16.03
C TYR A 58 10.63 -11.10 -14.75
N ALA A 59 11.70 -11.30 -13.99
CA ALA A 59 11.99 -10.54 -12.78
C ALA A 59 12.12 -9.03 -13.04
N ALA A 60 12.92 -8.65 -14.05
CA ALA A 60 13.10 -7.24 -14.41
C ALA A 60 11.79 -6.56 -14.83
N ALA A 61 10.90 -7.26 -15.53
CA ALA A 61 9.58 -6.73 -15.87
C ALA A 61 8.69 -6.54 -14.63
N GLY A 62 8.75 -7.46 -13.66
CA GLY A 62 8.08 -7.31 -12.37
C GLY A 62 8.59 -6.09 -11.58
N ASP A 63 9.91 -5.91 -11.52
CA ASP A 63 10.53 -4.76 -10.84
C ASP A 63 10.11 -3.42 -11.49
N GLN A 64 10.06 -3.37 -12.83
CA GLN A 64 9.59 -2.19 -13.55
C GLN A 64 8.12 -1.89 -13.26
N LEU A 65 7.24 -2.90 -13.23
CA LEU A 65 5.83 -2.71 -12.88
C LEU A 65 5.66 -2.18 -11.46
N LEU A 66 6.46 -2.68 -10.51
CA LEU A 66 6.46 -2.19 -9.13
C LEU A 66 6.89 -0.73 -9.06
N GLU A 67 7.96 -0.36 -9.77
CA GLU A 67 8.46 1.02 -9.79
C GLU A 67 7.46 1.98 -10.46
N GLU A 68 6.89 1.59 -11.60
CA GLU A 68 5.84 2.35 -12.29
C GLU A 68 4.62 2.58 -11.38
N TYR A 69 4.20 1.55 -10.63
CA TYR A 69 3.12 1.69 -9.65
C TYR A 69 3.49 2.65 -8.51
N ARG A 70 4.72 2.57 -7.99
CA ARG A 70 5.18 3.48 -6.93
C ARG A 70 5.21 4.92 -7.40
N GLN A 71 5.71 5.17 -8.62
CA GLN A 71 5.74 6.50 -9.21
C GLN A 71 4.34 7.04 -9.48
N SER A 72 3.40 6.20 -9.92
CA SER A 72 2.01 6.64 -10.12
C SER A 72 1.34 7.05 -8.80
N VAL A 73 1.51 6.25 -7.74
CA VAL A 73 1.02 6.58 -6.39
C VAL A 73 1.69 7.84 -5.84
N ALA A 74 3.00 8.01 -6.03
CA ALA A 74 3.74 9.20 -5.59
C ALA A 74 3.22 10.48 -6.27
N ALA A 75 2.99 10.43 -7.59
CA ALA A 75 2.44 11.53 -8.35
C ALA A 75 1.01 11.88 -7.90
N ASP A 76 0.17 10.87 -7.67
CA ASP A 76 -1.19 11.05 -7.15
C ASP A 76 -1.21 11.70 -5.77
N MET A 77 -0.38 11.22 -4.84
CA MET A 77 -0.27 11.80 -3.50
C MET A 77 0.07 13.30 -3.55
N LYS A 78 1.04 13.66 -4.40
CA LYS A 78 1.44 15.06 -4.60
C LYS A 78 0.33 15.90 -5.20
N ARG A 79 -0.35 15.38 -6.23
CA ARG A 79 -1.48 16.05 -6.89
C ARG A 79 -2.61 16.32 -5.90
N ILE A 80 -3.08 15.28 -5.22
CA ILE A 80 -4.19 15.35 -4.25
C ILE A 80 -3.85 16.33 -3.13
N ARG A 81 -2.66 16.21 -2.52
CA ARG A 81 -2.25 17.13 -1.44
C ARG A 81 -2.30 18.60 -1.88
N ARG A 82 -1.81 18.89 -3.09
CA ARG A 82 -1.82 20.25 -3.65
C ARG A 82 -3.24 20.75 -3.93
N GLN A 83 -4.13 19.88 -4.41
CA GLN A 83 -5.55 20.17 -4.63
C GLN A 83 -6.28 20.46 -3.32
N LEU A 84 -5.89 19.82 -2.22
CA LEU A 84 -6.38 20.10 -0.87
C LEU A 84 -5.71 21.32 -0.22
N HIS A 85 -4.82 22.01 -0.94
CA HIS A 85 -4.05 23.17 -0.46
C HIS A 85 -3.22 22.91 0.80
N LEU A 86 -2.75 21.67 0.99
CA LEU A 86 -1.93 21.29 2.14
C LEU A 86 -0.45 21.38 1.81
N SER A 87 0.35 21.91 2.72
CA SER A 87 1.79 21.65 2.76
C SER A 87 2.06 20.20 3.17
N GLN A 88 3.27 19.69 2.89
CA GLN A 88 3.68 18.35 3.35
C GLN A 88 3.61 18.25 4.88
N LYS A 89 3.98 19.31 5.60
CA LYS A 89 3.95 19.37 7.07
C LYS A 89 2.53 19.29 7.62
N GLU A 90 1.59 20.01 7.01
CA GLU A 90 0.17 19.96 7.40
C GLU A 90 -0.42 18.58 7.12
N ALA A 91 -0.12 18.00 5.96
CA ALA A 91 -0.59 16.67 5.61
C ALA A 91 -0.07 15.58 6.57
N VAL A 92 1.20 15.69 7.02
CA VAL A 92 1.73 14.82 8.08
C VAL A 92 0.92 14.98 9.38
N LYS A 93 0.74 16.22 9.84
CA LYS A 93 0.05 16.52 11.09
C LYS A 93 -1.39 16.02 11.10
N LEU A 94 -2.10 16.20 9.98
CA LEU A 94 -3.54 15.94 9.89
C LEU A 94 -3.88 14.50 9.52
N LEU A 95 -3.08 13.84 8.67
CA LEU A 95 -3.53 12.63 7.98
C LEU A 95 -2.69 11.39 8.29
N SER A 96 -1.39 11.51 8.52
CA SER A 96 -0.52 10.33 8.64
C SER A 96 0.10 10.15 10.01
N GLY A 97 0.29 11.23 10.80
CA GLY A 97 0.96 11.17 12.10
C GLY A 97 2.40 10.64 12.05
N GLY A 98 2.98 10.48 10.86
CA GLY A 98 4.33 9.96 10.68
C GLY A 98 5.42 10.99 10.98
N GLY A 99 6.68 10.62 10.75
CA GLY A 99 7.79 11.56 10.84
C GLY A 99 7.62 12.75 9.89
N HIS A 100 8.21 13.90 10.23
CA HIS A 100 8.05 15.17 9.52
C HIS A 100 8.34 15.12 8.00
N ASN A 101 9.08 14.12 7.53
CA ASN A 101 9.42 13.91 6.13
C ASN A 101 8.55 12.87 5.40
N ALA A 102 7.51 12.29 6.03
CA ALA A 102 6.76 11.16 5.46
C ALA A 102 6.18 11.48 4.07
N PHE A 103 5.44 12.59 3.94
CA PHE A 103 4.89 13.02 2.64
C PHE A 103 5.97 13.33 1.60
N SER A 104 7.12 13.85 2.02
CA SER A 104 8.25 14.09 1.13
C SER A 104 8.77 12.79 0.50
N ARG A 105 8.86 11.71 1.30
CA ARG A 105 9.31 10.38 0.83
C ARG A 105 8.25 9.68 -0.01
N TYR A 106 6.98 9.80 0.37
CA TYR A 106 5.85 9.28 -0.41
C TYR A 106 5.79 9.91 -1.80
N GLU A 107 5.91 11.23 -1.89
CA GLU A 107 5.84 11.98 -3.15
C GLU A 107 7.06 11.79 -4.07
N ARG A 108 8.15 11.21 -3.54
CA ARG A 108 9.32 10.79 -4.32
C ARG A 108 9.33 9.29 -4.64
N GLY A 109 8.35 8.53 -4.17
CA GLY A 109 8.31 7.08 -4.34
C GLY A 109 9.36 6.30 -3.53
N GLU A 110 10.10 6.96 -2.63
CA GLU A 110 11.17 6.33 -1.83
C GLU A 110 10.63 5.26 -0.87
N VAL A 111 9.38 5.40 -0.45
CA VAL A 111 8.67 4.42 0.36
C VAL A 111 7.22 4.29 -0.08
N GLY A 112 6.68 3.09 0.05
CA GLY A 112 5.28 2.82 -0.19
C GLY A 112 4.39 3.63 0.77
N VAL A 113 3.32 4.18 0.21
CA VAL A 113 2.26 4.83 1.00
C VAL A 113 1.43 3.74 1.67
N PRO A 114 1.18 3.81 2.99
CA PRO A 114 0.26 2.89 3.66
C PRO A 114 -1.12 2.93 2.98
N GLN A 115 -1.68 1.75 2.68
CA GLN A 115 -2.95 1.64 1.96
C GLN A 115 -4.08 2.49 2.59
N PRO A 116 -4.27 2.54 3.93
CA PRO A 116 -5.31 3.39 4.52
C PRO A 116 -5.13 4.88 4.21
N LEU A 117 -3.88 5.37 4.23
CA LEU A 117 -3.57 6.77 3.90
C LEU A 117 -3.86 7.06 2.42
N TYR A 118 -3.48 6.16 1.51
CA TYR A 118 -3.76 6.35 0.09
C TYR A 118 -5.28 6.35 -0.20
N VAL A 119 -6.04 5.48 0.47
CA VAL A 119 -7.51 5.48 0.37
C VAL A 119 -8.11 6.77 0.90
N LEU A 120 -7.66 7.26 2.07
CA LEU A 120 -8.12 8.53 2.63
C LEU A 120 -7.83 9.71 1.70
N MET A 121 -6.61 9.76 1.13
CA MET A 121 -6.25 10.80 0.16
C MET A 121 -7.17 10.76 -1.06
N ARG A 122 -7.45 9.58 -1.63
CA ARG A 122 -8.39 9.45 -2.76
C ARG A 122 -9.84 9.77 -2.38
N LEU A 123 -10.25 9.53 -1.14
CA LEU A 123 -11.56 9.94 -0.65
C LEU A 123 -11.67 11.48 -0.60
N LEU A 124 -10.65 12.14 -0.04
CA LEU A 124 -10.58 13.61 0.05
C LEU A 124 -10.42 14.26 -1.33
N ASP A 125 -9.77 13.61 -2.28
CA ASP A 125 -9.71 14.05 -3.68
C ASP A 125 -11.11 14.12 -4.32
N ARG A 126 -11.95 13.11 -4.05
CA ARG A 126 -13.34 13.05 -4.55
C ARG A 126 -14.29 13.96 -3.77
N HIS A 127 -14.00 14.19 -2.49
CA HIS A 127 -14.87 14.90 -1.56
C HIS A 127 -14.07 15.90 -0.73
N PRO A 128 -13.52 16.97 -1.34
CA PRO A 128 -12.65 17.92 -0.65
C PRO A 128 -13.33 18.65 0.51
N GLN A 129 -14.66 18.72 0.52
CA GLN A 129 -15.44 19.29 1.62
C GLN A 129 -15.24 18.55 2.96
N LEU A 130 -14.89 17.26 2.92
CA LEU A 130 -14.62 16.45 4.13
C LEU A 130 -13.33 16.89 4.85
N MET A 131 -12.53 17.79 4.27
CA MET A 131 -11.41 18.41 4.99
C MET A 131 -11.85 19.17 6.23
N LYS A 132 -13.10 19.67 6.27
CA LYS A 132 -13.66 20.29 7.50
C LYS A 132 -13.72 19.27 8.62
N ASP A 133 -14.29 18.10 8.34
CA ASP A 133 -14.41 17.00 9.30
C ASP A 133 -13.02 16.51 9.74
N VAL A 134 -12.04 16.43 8.83
CA VAL A 134 -10.65 16.10 9.19
C VAL A 134 -10.08 17.11 10.20
N LEU A 135 -10.30 18.41 9.99
CA LEU A 135 -9.82 19.45 10.91
C LEU A 135 -10.50 19.36 12.28
N GLU A 136 -11.80 19.07 12.31
CA GLU A 136 -12.56 18.89 13.55
C GLU A 136 -12.14 17.64 14.32
N LEU A 137 -11.97 16.51 13.62
CA LEU A 137 -11.61 15.22 14.22
C LEU A 137 -10.13 15.16 14.64
N SER A 138 -9.25 15.92 13.98
CA SER A 138 -7.84 16.01 14.35
C SER A 138 -7.57 17.02 15.48
N ALA A 139 -8.57 17.82 15.87
CA ALA A 139 -8.44 18.72 17.00
C ALA A 139 -8.25 17.91 18.30
N PRO A 140 -7.35 18.35 19.20
CA PRO A 140 -7.19 17.70 20.49
C PRO A 140 -8.53 17.72 21.23
N GLN A 141 -9.01 16.55 21.62
CA GLN A 141 -10.22 16.44 22.43
C GLN A 141 -10.00 17.25 23.72
N ARG A 142 -10.87 18.22 24.00
CA ARG A 142 -10.91 18.84 25.32
C ARG A 142 -11.15 17.72 26.32
N ALA A 143 -10.26 17.59 27.31
CA ALA A 143 -10.51 16.73 28.45
C ALA A 143 -11.92 17.05 29.00
N PRO A 144 -12.74 16.05 29.36
CA PRO A 144 -13.99 16.32 30.04
C PRO A 144 -13.64 17.15 31.28
N SER A 145 -14.19 18.36 31.37
CA SER A 145 -14.06 19.19 32.56
C SER A 145 -14.55 18.35 33.74
N ALA A 146 -13.69 18.07 34.71
CA ALA A 146 -14.10 17.47 35.96
C ALA A 146 -15.20 18.34 36.55
N SER A 147 -16.45 17.88 36.47
CA SER A 147 -17.56 18.48 37.17
C SER A 147 -17.31 18.27 38.66
N SER A 148 -16.79 19.30 39.31
CA SER A 148 -16.75 19.40 40.77
C SER A 148 -18.17 19.65 41.28
N ASP A 149 -19.01 18.62 41.28
CA ASP A 149 -20.18 18.56 42.15
C ASP A 149 -19.86 17.60 43.29
N HIS A 150 -19.27 18.14 44.34
CA HIS A 150 -19.41 17.57 45.68
C HIS A 150 -20.47 18.40 46.41
N PRO A 151 -21.63 17.83 46.77
CA PRO A 151 -22.52 18.51 47.68
C PRO A 151 -21.86 18.53 49.06
N GLU A 152 -21.56 19.73 49.56
CA GLU A 152 -21.23 19.96 50.97
C GLU A 152 -22.37 19.43 51.83
N GLN A 153 -22.17 18.28 52.48
CA GLN A 153 -23.02 17.85 53.59
C GLN A 153 -22.68 18.68 54.82
N GLN A 154 -23.44 19.75 54.97
CA GLN A 154 -23.59 20.50 56.20
C GLN A 154 -24.34 19.61 57.21
N LEU A 155 -23.62 18.93 58.10
CA LEU A 155 -24.19 18.31 59.30
C LEU A 155 -23.97 19.26 60.46
N GLY A 156 -25.02 20.03 60.73
CA GLY A 156 -25.14 20.93 61.86
C GLY A 156 -25.18 20.21 63.20
N ALA A 157 -24.88 20.99 64.23
CA ALA A 157 -24.93 20.64 65.63
C ALA A 157 -26.33 20.26 66.13
N ALA A 158 -26.38 19.25 66.99
CA ALA A 158 -27.30 19.07 68.12
C ALA A 158 -26.55 18.12 69.08
N GLY A 159 -26.28 18.42 70.36
CA GLY A 159 -27.17 18.98 71.36
C GLY A 159 -27.81 17.80 72.12
N GLY A 160 -27.21 17.38 73.25
CA GLY A 160 -27.71 16.31 74.12
C GLY A 160 -26.60 15.54 74.83
#